data_AF-A0A9X5BKB8-F1
#
_entry.id   AF-A0A9X5BKB8-F1
#
_cell.length_a   1.000
_cell.length_b   1.000
_cell.length_c   1.000
_cell.angle_alpha   90.00
_cell.angle_beta   90.00
_cell.angle_gamma   90.00
#
_symmetry.space_group_name_H-M   'P 1'
#
loop_
_entity.id
_entity.type
_entity.pdbx_description
1 polymer ?
#
loop_
_entity_poly.entity_id
_entity_poly.type
_entity_poly.pdbx_seq_one_letter_code
_entity_poly.pdbx_strand_id
1 'polypeptide(L)' 'MAKPVISPDFTIEDIHKIREYHYELTKDMTTQEKINFYNEGGRAFLKEMEERKLQKAQL' A
#
# COMPACT_ATOMS: atom_id res chain seq x y z
N MET A 1 15.54 2.99 0.33
CA MET A 1 14.66 4.17 0.20
C MET A 1 13.87 4.35 1.48
N ALA A 2 13.79 5.56 2.02
CA ALA A 2 12.92 5.84 3.16
C ALA A 2 11.45 5.87 2.71
N LYS A 3 10.53 5.44 3.57
CA LYS A 3 9.08 5.52 3.29
C LYS A 3 8.68 6.99 3.09
N PRO A 4 7.94 7.34 2.03
CA PRO A 4 7.58 8.72 1.75
C PRO A 4 6.66 9.27 2.84
N VAL A 5 6.90 10.52 3.23
CA VAL A 5 5.97 11.30 4.06
C VAL A 5 4.90 11.84 3.14
N ILE A 6 3.64 11.48 3.43
CA ILE A 6 2.48 11.85 2.63
C ILE A 6 1.79 13.05 3.27
N SER A 7 1.49 14.07 2.47
CA SER A 7 0.74 15.24 2.92
C SER A 7 -0.66 14.85 3.41
N PRO A 8 -1.19 15.47 4.47
CA PRO A 8 -2.59 15.33 4.87
C PRO A 8 -3.59 15.69 3.75
N ASP A 9 -3.23 16.65 2.89
CA ASP A 9 -4.09 17.13 1.80
C ASP A 9 -3.98 16.28 0.53
N PHE A 10 -3.13 15.25 0.52
CA PHE A 10 -2.84 14.33 -0.58
C PHE A 10 -2.78 14.99 -1.98
N THR A 11 -1.55 15.28 -2.42
CA THR A 11 -1.27 16.04 -3.63
C THR A 11 -0.77 15.16 -4.77
N ILE A 12 -0.66 15.74 -5.97
CA ILE A 12 -0.02 15.09 -7.13
C ILE A 12 1.42 14.67 -6.80
N GLU A 13 2.13 15.48 -6.02
CA GLU A 13 3.50 15.19 -5.60
C GLU A 13 3.56 13.95 -4.69
N ASP A 14 2.55 13.73 -3.86
CA ASP A 14 2.46 12.51 -3.04
C ASP A 14 2.30 11.26 -3.92
N ILE A 15 1.57 11.35 -5.03
CA ILE A 15 1.45 10.26 -6.01
C ILE A 15 2.82 9.94 -6.61
N HIS A 16 3.60 10.95 -6.98
CA HIS A 16 4.95 10.76 -7.53
C HIS A 16 5.87 10.09 -6.51
N LYS A 17 5.90 10.58 -5.28
CA LYS A 17 6.70 10.00 -4.19
C LYS A 17 6.35 8.55 -3.89
N ILE A 18 5.05 8.22 -3.88
CA ILE A 18 4.59 6.83 -3.69
C ILE A 18 5.05 5.95 -4.86
N ARG A 19 4.89 6.43 -6.11
CA ARG A 19 5.30 5.68 -7.30
C ARG A 19 6.80 5.43 -7.33
N GLU A 20 7.61 6.46 -7.05
CA GLU A 20 9.06 6.36 -6.99
C GLU A 20 9.50 5.37 -5.90
N TYR A 21 8.94 5.48 -4.70
CA TYR A 21 9.21 4.55 -3.60
C TYR A 21 8.88 3.10 -3.97
N HIS A 22 7.72 2.87 -4.58
CA HIS A 22 7.32 1.52 -5.02
C HIS A 22 8.17 1.00 -6.18
N TYR A 23 8.60 1.87 -7.10
CA TYR A 23 9.52 1.48 -8.16
C TYR A 23 10.84 1.00 -7.53
N GLU A 24 11.45 1.80 -6.66
CA GLU A 24 12.72 1.46 -6.02
C GLU A 24 12.64 0.20 -5.15
N LEU A 25 11.50 -0.06 -4.51
CA LEU A 25 11.27 -1.30 -3.77
C LEU A 25 11.17 -2.54 -4.65
N THR A 26 10.63 -2.41 -5.87
CA THR A 26 10.25 -3.56 -6.71
C THR A 26 11.06 -3.68 -7.99
N LYS A 27 12.01 -2.77 -8.26
CA LYS A 27 12.74 -2.70 -9.53
C LYS A 27 13.60 -3.93 -9.82
N ASP A 28 14.11 -4.58 -8.78
CA ASP A 28 14.97 -5.76 -8.89
C ASP A 28 14.20 -7.08 -8.66
N MET A 29 12.89 -7.00 -8.41
CA MET A 29 12.04 -8.19 -8.23
C MET A 29 11.74 -8.85 -9.56
N THR A 30 11.69 -10.18 -9.56
CA THR A 30 11.05 -10.93 -10.64
C THR A 30 9.55 -10.60 -10.70
N THR A 31 8.94 -10.87 -11.86
CA THR A 31 7.49 -10.70 -12.03
C THR A 31 6.70 -11.45 -10.96
N GLN A 32 7.10 -12.67 -10.60
CA GLN A 32 6.40 -13.48 -9.61
C GLN A 32 6.51 -12.89 -8.20
N GLU A 33 7.70 -12.43 -7.80
CA GLU A 33 7.92 -11.77 -6.51
C GLU A 33 7.09 -10.48 -6.43
N LYS A 34 7.03 -9.70 -7.51
CA LYS A 34 6.22 -8.49 -7.58
C LYS A 34 4.72 -8.78 -7.45
N ILE A 35 4.23 -9.84 -8.09
CA ILE A 35 2.83 -10.30 -7.93
C ILE A 35 2.57 -10.69 -6.47
N ASN A 36 3.46 -11.47 -5.86
CA ASN A 36 3.32 -11.92 -4.48
C ASN A 36 3.30 -10.72 -3.51
N PHE A 37 4.21 -9.77 -3.69
CA PHE A 37 4.30 -8.53 -2.91
C PHE A 37 2.97 -7.77 -2.88
N TYR A 38 2.36 -7.52 -4.06
CA TYR A 38 1.07 -6.81 -4.10
C TYR A 38 -0.08 -7.63 -3.52
N ASN A 39 -0.10 -8.95 -3.73
CA ASN A 39 -1.14 -9.81 -3.21
C ASN A 39 -1.12 -9.92 -1.68
N GLU A 40 0.06 -9.96 -1.07
CA GLU A 40 0.22 -9.95 0.39
C GLU A 40 -0.29 -8.65 1.01
N GLY A 41 0.11 -7.51 0.44
CA GLY A 41 -0.39 -6.20 0.87
C GLY A 41 -1.91 -6.08 0.72
N GLY A 42 -2.46 -6.55 -0.40
CA GLY A 42 -3.90 -6.55 -0.65
C GLY A 42 -4.68 -7.40 0.36
N ARG A 43 -4.20 -8.61 0.68
CA ARG A 43 -4.83 -9.48 1.69
C ARG A 43 -4.82 -8.85 3.08
N ALA A 44 -3.71 -8.23 3.48
CA ALA A 44 -3.62 -7.56 4.79
C ALA A 44 -4.61 -6.40 4.90
N PHE A 45 -4.72 -5.58 3.86
CA PHE A 45 -5.67 -4.47 3.82
C PHE A 45 -7.14 -4.94 3.84
N LEU A 46 -7.47 -5.97 3.06
CA LEU A 46 -8.82 -6.54 3.05
C LEU A 46 -9.24 -7.02 4.44
N LYS A 47 -8.35 -7.73 5.14
CA LYS A 47 -8.59 -8.18 6.52
C LYS A 47 -8.88 -7.00 7.46
N GLU A 48 -8.07 -5.95 7.42
CA GLU A 48 -8.28 -4.75 8.23
C GLU A 48 -9.65 -4.10 7.93
N MET A 49 -10.02 -4.04 6.65
CA MET A 49 -11.32 -3.47 6.25
C MET A 49 -12.51 -4.30 6.73
N GLU A 50 -12.40 -5.62 6.71
CA GLU A 50 -13.42 -6.54 7.24
C GLU A 50 -13.58 -6.37 8.76
N GLU A 51 -12.47 -6.29 9.49
CA GLU A 51 -12.47 -6.05 10.94
C GLU A 51 -13.14 -4.70 11.29
N ARG A 52 -12.81 -3.63 10.55
CA ARG A 52 -13.45 -2.31 10.71
C ARG A 52 -14.96 -2.35 10.42
N LYS A 53 -15.39 -3.12 9.42
CA LYS A 53 -16.82 -3.30 9.12
C LYS A 53 -17.55 -4.02 10.26
N LEU A 54 -16.94 -5.07 10.80
CA LEU A 54 -17.51 -5.83 11.91
C LEU A 54 -17.65 -4.98 13.18
N GLN A 55 -16.62 -4.19 13.53
CA GLN A 55 -16.65 -3.27 14.66
C GLN A 55 -17.78 -2.23 14.53
N LYS A 56 -17.98 -1.68 13.33
CA LYS A 56 -19.08 -0.74 13.07
C LYS A 56 -20.47 -1.38 13.19
N ALA A 57 -20.62 -2.66 12.87
CA ALA A 57 -21.89 -3.36 12.96
C ALA A 57 -22.26 -3.79 14.39
N GLN A 58 -21.31 -3.72 15.32
CA GLN A 58 -21.49 -4.05 16.75
C GLN A 58 -21.77 -2.82 17.63
N LEU A 59 -21.77 -1.61 17.04
CA LEU A 59 -22.13 -0.32 17.64
C LEU A 59 -23.57 0.06 17.27
#